data_AF-A0A9D7GPW0-F1
#
_entry.id   AF-A0A9D7GPW0-F1
#
_cell.length_a   1.000
_cell.length_b   1.000
_cell.length_c   1.000
_cell.angle_alpha   90.00
_cell.angle_beta   90.00
_cell.angle_gamma   90.00
#
_symmetry.space_group_name_H-M   'P 1'
#
loop_
_entity.id
_entity.type
_entity.pdbx_description
1 polymer ?
#
loop_
_entity_poly.entity_id
_entity_poly.type
_entity_poly.pdbx_seq_one_letter_code
_entity_poly.pdbx_strand_id
1 'polypeptide(L)'
;MNQKKYWPFIENNFTPIAFGTVLLTVLIYFFRWKFQQMENGDVSYLAYHFMKAGNSWLWILILLALSKKFLNTPGKFLPLLNEAVYPVYILHQTVIICMGYLVVQQTWNIGVKFLLITTGTLFICWLLFLLLRLSKLTRVCFGMAEKSCFKKSKVPPQTHAKPIATGEHF
;
A
#
# COMPACT_ATOMS: atom_id res chain seq x y z
N MET A 1 -17.18 4.97 20.08
CA MET A 1 -16.51 6.06 19.33
C MET A 1 -17.03 6.05 17.88
N ASN A 2 -17.62 7.15 17.41
CA ASN A 2 -18.53 7.27 16.25
C ASN A 2 -17.93 6.95 14.86
N GLN A 3 -17.65 5.68 14.54
CA GLN A 3 -17.19 5.26 13.20
C GLN A 3 -18.14 5.68 12.07
N LYS A 4 -19.46 5.75 12.30
CA LYS A 4 -20.46 6.07 11.27
C LYS A 4 -20.42 7.53 10.77
N LYS A 5 -19.78 8.46 11.50
CA LYS A 5 -19.79 9.90 11.16
C LYS A 5 -18.55 10.36 10.36
N TYR A 6 -17.41 9.68 10.52
CA TYR A 6 -16.15 10.11 9.90
C TYR A 6 -16.00 9.65 8.44
N TRP A 7 -16.49 8.46 8.10
CA TRP A 7 -16.40 7.93 6.73
C TRP A 7 -17.10 8.79 5.66
N PRO A 8 -18.36 9.24 5.87
CA PRO A 8 -19.02 10.12 4.88
C PRO A 8 -18.34 11.50 4.79
N PHE A 9 -17.73 12.00 5.87
CA PHE A 9 -16.96 13.25 5.83
C PHE A 9 -15.70 13.12 4.97
N ILE A 10 -14.97 12.01 5.11
CA ILE A 10 -13.75 11.75 4.32
C ILE A 10 -14.11 11.52 2.85
N GLU A 11 -15.18 10.76 2.56
CA GLU A 11 -15.60 10.50 1.17
C GLU A 11 -16.04 11.75 0.42
N ASN A 12 -16.73 12.68 1.11
CA ASN A 12 -17.24 13.91 0.50
C ASN A 12 -16.15 14.99 0.35
N ASN A 13 -15.12 14.97 1.20
CA ASN A 13 -14.00 15.92 1.17
C ASN A 13 -12.72 15.36 0.54
N PHE A 14 -12.75 14.16 -0.04
CA PHE A 14 -11.57 13.55 -0.65
C PHE A 14 -11.02 14.36 -1.83
N THR A 15 -11.90 14.90 -2.67
CA THR A 15 -11.53 15.70 -3.85
C THR A 15 -10.78 16.99 -3.50
N PRO A 16 -11.21 17.84 -2.54
CA PRO A 16 -10.44 19.01 -2.15
C PRO A 16 -9.12 18.66 -1.44
N ILE A 17 -9.06 17.55 -0.67
CA ILE A 17 -7.81 17.09 -0.04
C ILE A 17 -6.78 16.66 -1.10
N ALA A 18 -7.23 15.91 -2.12
CA ALA A 18 -6.39 15.50 -3.23
C ALA A 18 -5.91 16.71 -4.03
N PHE A 19 -6.79 17.66 -4.33
CA PHE A 19 -6.43 18.90 -5.01
C PHE A 19 -5.43 19.74 -4.20
N GLY A 20 -5.62 19.85 -2.88
CA GLY A 20 -4.69 20.55 -1.99
C GLY A 20 -3.30 19.92 -1.98
N THR A 21 -3.22 18.59 -2.02
CA THR A 21 -1.93 17.87 -2.07
C THR A 21 -1.24 18.01 -3.43
N VAL A 22 -2.01 17.99 -4.53
CA VAL A 22 -1.49 18.27 -5.88
C VAL A 22 -0.95 19.70 -5.94
N LEU A 23 -1.71 20.69 -5.45
CA LEU A 23 -1.29 22.08 -5.41
C LEU A 23 -0.02 22.25 -4.57
N LEU A 24 0.04 21.66 -3.38
CA LEU A 24 1.23 21.66 -2.53
C LEU A 24 2.44 21.06 -3.27
N THR A 25 2.24 19.94 -3.98
CA THR A 25 3.29 19.30 -4.78
C THR A 25 3.80 20.25 -5.87
N VAL A 26 2.89 20.88 -6.62
CA VAL A 26 3.24 21.86 -7.67
C VAL A 26 4.02 23.03 -7.09
N LEU A 27 3.60 23.56 -5.93
CA LEU A 27 4.29 24.64 -5.24
C LEU A 27 5.70 24.25 -4.79
N ILE A 28 5.89 23.04 -4.24
CA ILE A 28 7.21 22.53 -3.86
C ILE A 28 8.13 22.44 -5.09
N TYR A 29 7.64 21.91 -6.21
CA TYR A 29 8.44 21.80 -7.44
C TYR A 29 8.71 23.17 -8.09
N PHE A 30 7.74 24.08 -8.06
CA PHE A 30 7.90 25.46 -8.54
C PHE A 30 8.93 26.22 -7.69
N PHE A 31 8.86 26.09 -6.37
CA PHE A 31 9.82 26.70 -5.46
C PHE A 31 11.22 26.15 -5.68
N ARG A 32 11.37 24.82 -5.86
CA ARG A 32 12.65 24.20 -6.25
C ARG A 32 13.19 24.76 -7.56
N TRP A 33 12.32 24.95 -8.56
CA TRP A 33 12.72 25.50 -9.85
C TRP A 33 13.23 26.93 -9.73
N LYS A 34 12.60 27.75 -8.88
CA LYS A 34 13.00 29.15 -8.65
C LYS A 34 14.22 29.28 -7.73
N PHE A 35 14.30 28.46 -6.69
CA PHE A 35 15.38 28.46 -5.69
C PHE A 35 16.35 27.29 -5.94
N GLN A 36 16.96 27.25 -7.12
CA GLN A 36 17.90 26.19 -7.49
C GLN A 36 19.26 26.31 -6.76
N GLN A 37 19.52 27.43 -6.08
CA GLN A 37 20.77 27.73 -5.34
C GLN A 37 20.70 27.38 -3.83
N MET A 38 19.94 26.35 -3.43
CA MET A 38 20.04 25.87 -2.04
C MET A 38 21.35 25.11 -1.86
N GLU A 39 22.26 25.67 -1.07
CA GLU A 39 23.54 25.03 -0.75
C GLU A 39 23.34 23.87 0.23
N ASN A 40 24.14 22.80 0.07
CA ASN A 40 24.09 21.61 0.91
C ASN A 40 24.54 21.96 2.33
N GLY A 41 23.60 22.29 3.22
CA GLY A 41 23.90 22.65 4.62
C GLY A 41 22.97 23.71 5.20
N ASP A 42 22.19 24.41 4.36
CA ASP A 42 21.22 25.38 4.82
C ASP A 42 20.01 24.70 5.51
N VAL A 43 19.47 25.33 6.55
CA VAL A 43 18.25 24.90 7.24
C VAL A 43 17.08 24.81 6.25
N SER A 44 17.07 25.67 5.23
CA SER A 44 16.11 25.65 4.12
C SER A 44 16.13 24.35 3.34
N TYR A 45 17.32 23.76 3.13
CA TYR A 45 17.48 22.50 2.42
C TYR A 45 16.91 21.31 3.23
N LEU A 46 17.19 21.30 4.54
CA LEU A 46 16.62 20.29 5.45
C LEU A 46 15.08 20.39 5.51
N ALA A 47 14.56 21.60 5.69
CA ALA A 47 13.12 21.86 5.71
C ALA A 47 12.43 21.43 4.40
N TYR A 48 13.06 21.67 3.25
CA TYR A 48 12.56 21.22 1.95
C TYR A 48 12.44 19.69 1.88
N HIS A 49 13.43 18.94 2.34
CA HIS A 49 13.38 17.47 2.33
C HIS A 49 12.32 16.91 3.28
N PHE A 50 12.16 17.50 4.48
CA PHE A 50 11.08 17.14 5.39
C PHE A 50 9.70 17.41 4.78
N MET A 51 9.51 18.57 4.15
CA MET A 51 8.25 18.92 3.51
C MET A 51 7.96 17.99 2.31
N LYS A 52 8.98 17.64 1.53
CA LYS A 52 8.87 16.66 0.43
C LYS A 52 8.52 15.26 0.95
N ALA A 53 9.10 14.82 2.06
CA ALA A 53 8.77 13.56 2.70
C ALA A 53 7.31 13.55 3.18
N GLY A 54 6.88 14.59 3.89
CA GLY A 54 5.48 14.76 4.32
C GLY A 54 4.50 14.75 3.14
N ASN A 55 4.82 15.46 2.06
CA ASN A 55 4.02 15.45 0.83
C ASN A 55 3.91 14.03 0.22
N SER A 56 4.99 13.25 0.25
CA SER A 56 4.97 11.86 -0.22
C SER A 56 4.04 10.99 0.64
N TRP A 57 3.99 11.21 1.95
CA TRP A 57 3.04 10.56 2.85
C TRP A 57 1.58 10.94 2.55
N LEU A 58 1.31 12.21 2.23
CA LEU A 58 -0.03 12.64 1.81
C LEU A 58 -0.49 11.90 0.55
N TRP A 59 0.41 11.71 -0.42
CA TRP A 59 0.11 10.91 -1.62
C TRP A 59 -0.22 9.46 -1.29
N ILE A 60 0.51 8.83 -0.37
CA ILE A 60 0.20 7.45 0.08
C ILE A 60 -1.21 7.39 0.68
N LEU A 61 -1.57 8.33 1.56
CA LEU A 61 -2.91 8.38 2.16
C LEU A 61 -4.01 8.60 1.12
N ILE A 62 -3.77 9.46 0.13
CA ILE A 62 -4.71 9.69 -0.98
C ILE A 62 -4.90 8.41 -1.78
N LEU A 63 -3.82 7.73 -2.15
CA LEU A 63 -3.88 6.47 -2.90
C LEU A 63 -4.58 5.37 -2.11
N LEU A 64 -4.37 5.29 -0.80
CA LEU A 64 -5.07 4.34 0.07
C LEU A 64 -6.57 4.62 0.14
N ALA A 65 -6.96 5.89 0.30
CA ALA A 65 -8.36 6.29 0.30
C ALA A 65 -9.03 6.07 -1.06
N LEU A 66 -8.32 6.33 -2.17
CA LEU A 66 -8.77 6.03 -3.53
C LEU A 66 -8.96 4.53 -3.73
N SER A 67 -7.99 3.73 -3.28
CA SER A 67 -8.05 2.27 -3.34
C SER A 67 -9.25 1.75 -2.55
N LYS A 68 -9.54 2.30 -1.37
CA LYS A 68 -10.73 1.93 -0.61
C LYS A 68 -12.04 2.32 -1.32
N LYS A 69 -12.07 3.46 -2.03
CA LYS A 69 -13.29 3.91 -2.73
C LYS A 69 -13.57 3.10 -4.00
N PHE A 70 -12.53 2.81 -4.80
CA PHE A 70 -12.67 2.21 -6.13
C PHE A 70 -12.37 0.71 -6.16
N LEU A 71 -11.46 0.20 -5.31
CA LEU A 71 -11.01 -1.19 -5.32
C LEU A 71 -11.63 -2.03 -4.17
N ASN A 72 -12.54 -1.48 -3.37
CA ASN A 72 -13.28 -2.22 -2.34
C ASN A 72 -14.47 -3.02 -2.92
N THR A 73 -14.24 -3.67 -4.07
CA THR A 73 -15.19 -4.62 -4.65
C THR A 73 -14.66 -6.04 -4.39
N PRO A 74 -15.44 -6.98 -3.83
CA PRO A 74 -15.01 -8.35 -3.62
C PRO A 74 -14.85 -9.09 -4.96
N GLY A 75 -13.71 -8.91 -5.62
CA GLY A 75 -13.36 -9.57 -6.88
C GLY A 75 -12.63 -10.90 -6.68
N LYS A 76 -12.78 -11.82 -7.64
CA LYS A 76 -12.10 -13.14 -7.64
C LYS A 76 -10.57 -13.04 -7.65
N PHE A 77 -10.03 -11.92 -8.13
CA PHE A 77 -8.58 -11.67 -8.23
C PHE A 77 -7.96 -11.15 -6.93
N LEU A 78 -8.76 -10.61 -6.00
CA LEU A 78 -8.26 -9.96 -4.79
C LEU A 78 -7.47 -10.91 -3.86
N PRO A 79 -7.92 -12.17 -3.63
CA PRO A 79 -7.14 -13.12 -2.84
C PRO A 79 -5.79 -13.48 -3.48
N LEU A 80 -5.76 -13.61 -4.81
CA LEU A 80 -4.54 -13.91 -5.57
C LEU A 80 -3.53 -12.76 -5.48
N LEU A 81 -4.00 -11.52 -5.67
CA LEU A 81 -3.17 -10.32 -5.56
C LEU A 81 -2.62 -10.14 -4.14
N ASN A 82 -3.45 -10.37 -3.11
CA ASN A 82 -3.01 -10.29 -1.71
C ASN A 82 -1.91 -11.32 -1.38
N GLU A 83 -2.00 -12.54 -1.92
CA GLU A 83 -0.96 -13.56 -1.78
C GLU A 83 0.34 -13.17 -2.50
N ALA A 84 0.23 -12.53 -3.66
CA ALA A 84 1.37 -12.10 -4.47
C ALA A 84 2.12 -10.87 -3.91
N VAL A 85 1.43 -9.97 -3.21
CA VAL A 85 2.02 -8.71 -2.71
C VAL A 85 3.18 -8.96 -1.75
N TYR A 86 3.07 -9.94 -0.85
CA TYR A 86 4.09 -10.16 0.17
C TYR A 86 5.43 -10.68 -0.40
N PRO A 87 5.47 -11.75 -1.22
CA PRO A 87 6.71 -12.18 -1.87
C PRO A 87 7.31 -11.12 -2.80
N VAL A 88 6.46 -10.44 -3.59
CA VAL A 88 6.92 -9.40 -4.51
C VAL A 88 7.58 -8.26 -3.74
N TYR A 89 6.97 -7.80 -2.62
CA TYR A 89 7.53 -6.73 -1.79
C TYR A 89 8.96 -7.03 -1.30
N ILE A 90 9.18 -8.24 -0.80
CA ILE A 90 10.49 -8.66 -0.27
C ILE A 90 11.53 -8.83 -1.39
N LEU A 91 11.13 -9.40 -2.52
CA LEU A 91 12.04 -9.72 -3.62
C LEU A 91 12.36 -8.54 -4.54
N HIS A 92 11.49 -7.53 -4.63
CA HIS A 92 11.66 -6.49 -5.64
C HIS A 92 13.02 -5.76 -5.51
N GLN A 93 13.45 -5.47 -4.27
CA GLN A 93 14.67 -4.69 -4.03
C GLN A 93 15.91 -5.48 -4.49
N THR A 94 15.97 -6.78 -4.19
CA THR A 94 17.11 -7.63 -4.57
C THR A 94 17.16 -7.82 -6.09
N VAL A 95 16.00 -8.00 -6.73
CA VAL A 95 15.89 -8.10 -8.19
C VAL A 95 16.30 -6.79 -8.87
N ILE A 96 15.88 -5.63 -8.37
CA ILE A 96 16.28 -4.33 -8.90
C ILE A 96 17.80 -4.15 -8.84
N ILE A 97 18.43 -4.51 -7.72
CA ILE A 97 19.89 -4.39 -7.58
C ILE A 97 20.62 -5.32 -8.56
N CYS A 98 20.15 -6.57 -8.68
CA CYS A 98 20.73 -7.54 -9.61
C CYS A 98 20.58 -7.07 -11.08
N MET A 99 19.38 -6.65 -11.47
CA MET A 99 19.12 -6.08 -12.80
C MET A 99 19.91 -4.80 -13.04
N GLY A 100 19.97 -3.90 -12.06
CA GLY A 100 20.72 -2.67 -12.12
C GLY A 100 22.20 -2.92 -12.36
N TYR A 101 22.80 -3.88 -11.64
CA TYR A 101 24.20 -4.25 -11.83
C TYR A 101 24.51 -4.73 -13.26
N LEU A 102 23.63 -5.55 -13.85
CA LEU A 102 23.82 -6.09 -15.19
C LEU A 102 23.59 -5.04 -16.29
N VAL A 103 22.57 -4.19 -16.12
CA VAL A 103 22.09 -3.27 -17.17
C VAL A 103 22.83 -1.94 -17.16
N VAL A 104 23.28 -1.46 -16.00
CA VAL A 104 23.99 -0.17 -15.88
C VAL A 104 25.33 -0.20 -16.64
N GLN A 105 26.00 -1.36 -16.67
CA GLN A 105 27.29 -1.56 -17.37
C GLN A 105 27.19 -1.47 -18.90
N GLN A 106 25.99 -1.53 -19.48
CA GLN A 106 25.81 -1.45 -20.93
C GLN A 106 25.89 0.00 -21.44
N THR A 107 26.27 0.18 -22.71
CA THR A 107 26.39 1.52 -23.34
C THR A 107 25.05 2.08 -23.84
N TRP A 108 23.93 1.45 -23.49
CA TRP A 108 22.60 1.81 -23.98
C TRP A 108 22.09 3.15 -23.43
N ASN A 109 21.11 3.73 -24.13
CA ASN A 109 20.42 4.94 -23.71
C ASN A 109 19.74 4.76 -22.34
N ILE A 110 19.74 5.82 -21.52
CA ILE A 110 19.14 5.83 -20.18
C ILE A 110 17.68 5.39 -20.18
N GLY A 111 16.90 5.75 -21.20
CA GLY A 111 15.48 5.37 -21.31
C GLY A 111 15.30 3.88 -21.50
N VAL A 112 16.17 3.24 -22.29
CA VAL A 112 16.15 1.79 -22.52
C VAL A 112 16.56 1.06 -21.24
N LYS A 113 17.59 1.55 -20.53
CA LYS A 113 18.01 0.99 -19.24
C LYS A 113 16.87 1.04 -18.22
N PHE A 114 16.19 2.19 -18.11
CA PHE A 114 15.05 2.34 -17.20
C PHE A 114 13.93 1.37 -17.54
N LEU A 115 13.49 1.35 -18.81
CA LEU A 115 12.40 0.48 -19.24
C LEU A 115 12.73 -0.99 -18.95
N LEU A 116 13.95 -1.42 -19.27
CA LEU A 116 14.37 -2.80 -19.11
C LEU A 116 14.52 -3.22 -17.64
N ILE A 117 15.03 -2.35 -16.77
CA ILE A 117 15.09 -2.61 -15.33
C ILE A 117 13.66 -2.70 -14.77
N THR A 118 12.77 -1.76 -15.14
CA THR A 118 11.38 -1.76 -14.65
C THR A 118 10.60 -2.99 -15.12
N THR A 119 10.56 -3.25 -16.43
CA THR A 119 9.80 -4.38 -16.97
C THR A 119 10.44 -5.72 -16.59
N GLY A 120 11.76 -5.79 -16.58
CA GLY A 120 12.50 -6.98 -16.17
C GLY A 120 12.28 -7.32 -14.70
N THR A 121 12.31 -6.32 -13.81
CA THR A 121 12.00 -6.53 -12.38
C THR A 121 10.58 -7.03 -12.19
N LEU A 122 9.59 -6.39 -12.84
CA LEU A 122 8.19 -6.83 -12.74
C LEU A 122 8.00 -8.27 -13.22
N PHE A 123 8.63 -8.61 -14.36
CA PHE A 123 8.55 -9.95 -14.93
C PHE A 123 9.22 -11.00 -14.03
N ILE A 124 10.43 -10.71 -13.53
CA ILE A 124 11.18 -11.62 -12.65
C ILE A 124 10.44 -11.81 -11.32
N CYS A 125 9.95 -10.73 -10.70
CA CYS A 125 9.17 -10.83 -9.47
C CYS A 125 7.89 -11.65 -9.67
N TRP A 126 7.20 -11.49 -10.81
CA TRP A 126 6.04 -12.29 -11.16
C TRP A 126 6.39 -13.77 -11.35
N LEU A 127 7.46 -14.06 -12.09
CA LEU A 127 7.94 -15.43 -12.31
C LEU A 127 8.33 -16.10 -10.99
N LEU A 128 9.07 -15.39 -10.13
CA LEU A 128 9.44 -15.86 -8.80
C LEU A 128 8.20 -16.13 -7.95
N PHE A 129 7.18 -15.28 -8.01
CA PHE A 129 5.90 -15.55 -7.33
C PHE A 129 5.25 -16.86 -7.81
N LEU A 130 5.22 -17.13 -9.12
CA LEU A 130 4.69 -18.39 -9.65
C LEU A 130 5.49 -19.60 -9.17
N LEU A 131 6.83 -19.49 -9.15
CA LEU A 131 7.72 -20.54 -8.63
C LEU A 131 7.52 -20.79 -7.14
N LEU A 132 7.38 -19.72 -6.35
CA LEU A 132 7.12 -19.80 -4.91
C LEU A 132 5.78 -20.46 -4.61
N ARG A 133 4.77 -20.20 -5.45
CA ARG A 133 3.44 -20.83 -5.34
C ARG A 133 3.48 -22.34 -5.59
N LEU A 134 4.42 -22.83 -6.41
CA LEU A 134 4.60 -24.26 -6.67
C LEU A 134 5.28 -24.99 -5.50
N SER A 135 6.20 -24.31 -4.79
CA SER A 135 6.96 -24.88 -3.68
C SER A 135 6.22 -24.76 -2.34
N LYS A 136 5.84 -25.89 -1.73
CA LYS A 136 5.20 -25.94 -0.40
C LYS A 136 6.09 -25.40 0.74
N LEU A 137 7.41 -25.44 0.56
CA LEU A 137 8.40 -25.06 1.59
C LEU A 137 8.42 -23.56 1.86
N THR A 138 8.36 -22.76 0.80
CA THR A 138 8.42 -21.28 0.89
C THR A 138 7.11 -20.68 1.37
N ARG A 139 6.01 -21.42 1.25
CA ARG A 139 4.71 -21.08 1.86
C ARG A 139 4.79 -21.06 3.40
N VAL A 140 5.62 -21.92 3.99
CA VAL A 140 5.91 -21.94 5.44
C VAL A 140 6.89 -20.83 5.81
N CYS A 141 7.98 -20.63 5.05
CA CYS A 141 8.97 -19.58 5.34
C CYS A 141 8.40 -18.16 5.22
N PHE A 142 7.43 -17.93 4.35
CA PHE A 142 6.79 -16.62 4.16
C PHE A 142 5.48 -16.48 4.96
N GLY A 143 5.17 -17.41 5.88
CA GLY A 143 4.02 -17.30 6.78
C GLY A 143 2.66 -17.23 6.07
N MET A 144 2.57 -17.73 4.84
CA MET A 144 1.29 -17.81 4.13
C MET A 144 0.47 -18.90 4.82
N ALA A 145 -0.55 -18.47 5.56
CA ALA A 145 -1.45 -19.34 6.30
C ALA A 145 -1.78 -20.57 5.44
N GLU A 146 -1.61 -21.74 6.04
CA GLU A 146 -2.26 -22.92 5.54
C GLU A 146 -3.73 -22.56 5.31
N LYS A 147 -4.38 -23.19 4.33
CA LYS A 147 -5.84 -23.13 4.27
C LYS A 147 -6.32 -23.89 5.50
N SER A 148 -6.29 -23.25 6.67
CA SER A 148 -6.93 -23.77 7.85
C SER A 148 -8.37 -23.89 7.40
N CYS A 149 -8.84 -25.14 7.38
CA CYS A 149 -10.23 -25.46 7.26
C CYS A 149 -10.94 -24.54 8.25
N PHE A 150 -11.59 -23.49 7.76
CA PHE A 150 -12.40 -22.60 8.58
C PHE A 150 -13.60 -23.44 8.99
N LYS A 151 -13.39 -24.25 10.04
CA LYS A 151 -14.42 -25.03 10.68
C LYS A 151 -15.36 -23.98 11.25
N LYS A 152 -16.46 -23.76 10.54
CA LYS A 152 -17.58 -22.91 10.92
C LYS A 152 -17.90 -23.22 12.39
N SER A 153 -17.41 -22.38 13.30
CA SER A 153 -17.83 -22.45 14.70
C SER A 153 -19.32 -22.12 14.67
N LYS A 154 -20.16 -23.13 14.89
CA LYS A 154 -21.58 -22.94 15.17
C LYS A 154 -21.61 -22.02 16.39
N VAL A 155 -21.99 -20.76 16.20
CA VAL A 155 -22.44 -19.92 17.32
C VAL A 155 -23.66 -20.66 17.89
N PRO A 156 -23.64 -21.14 19.14
CA PRO A 156 -24.82 -21.72 19.76
C PRO A 156 -25.91 -20.65 19.83
N PRO A 157 -27.18 -21.00 19.63
CA PRO A 157 -28.28 -20.06 19.81
C PRO A 157 -28.23 -19.50 21.23
N GLN A 158 -28.26 -18.18 21.32
CA GLN A 158 -28.37 -17.41 22.55
C GLN A 158 -29.71 -17.76 23.23
N THR A 159 -29.73 -18.86 23.98
CA THR A 159 -30.81 -19.21 24.89
C THR A 159 -30.41 -18.73 26.28
N HIS A 160 -31.37 -18.11 26.98
CA HIS A 160 -31.33 -17.57 28.35
C HIS A 160 -31.24 -16.04 28.48
N ALA A 161 -32.30 -15.35 28.06
CA ALA A 161 -32.85 -14.27 28.89
C ALA A 161 -34.05 -14.84 29.65
N LYS A 162 -33.85 -15.07 30.95
CA LYS A 162 -34.82 -15.51 31.95
C LYS A 162 -36.00 -14.51 32.02
N PRO A 163 -37.27 -14.93 32.14
CA PRO A 163 -38.38 -14.01 32.32
C PRO A 163 -38.25 -13.33 33.69
N ILE A 164 -38.27 -12.01 33.71
CA ILE A 164 -38.36 -11.22 34.93
C ILE A 164 -39.78 -11.40 35.45
N ALA A 165 -39.91 -12.15 36.54
CA ALA A 165 -41.17 -12.33 37.23
C ALA A 165 -41.64 -11.00 37.83
N THR A 166 -42.91 -10.71 37.58
CA THR A 166 -43.77 -9.77 38.31
C THR A 166 -43.65 -10.01 39.82
N GLY A 167 -43.58 -8.94 40.59
CA GLY A 167 -43.58 -8.97 42.05
C GLY A 167 -43.69 -7.56 42.60
N GLU A 168 -44.92 -7.08 42.71
CA GLU A 168 -45.28 -5.98 43.61
C GLU A 168 -44.91 -6.36 45.05
N HIS A 169 -44.53 -5.37 45.87
CA HIS A 169 -44.87 -5.19 47.29
C HIS A 169 -43.87 -4.22 47.96
N PHE A 170 -44.42 -3.05 48.31
CA PHE A 170 -43.97 -2.01 49.26
C PHE A 170 -42.74 -1.14 48.92
#